data_AF-A0A3P3QGN3-F1
#
_entry.id   AF-A0A3P3QGN3-F1
#
_cell.length_a   1.000
_cell.length_b   1.000
_cell.length_c   1.000
_cell.angle_alpha   90.00
_cell.angle_beta   90.00
_cell.angle_gamma   90.00
#
_symmetry.space_group_name_H-M   'P 1'
#
loop_
_entity.id
_entity.type
_entity.pdbx_description
1 polymer ?
#
loop_
_entity_poly.entity_id
_entity_poly.type
_entity_poly.pdbx_seq_one_letter_code
_entity_poly.pdbx_strand_id
1 'polypeptide(L)' 'MSEQLCPLCQQNNLCKAGTAEQNQCWCMAQQFPAELLAQAPDQNSCICRDCLARFAQQTTAVQQFKPV' A
#
# COMPACT_ATOMS: atom_id res chain seq x y z
N MET A 1 9.93 19.34 4.33
CA MET A 1 9.87 18.06 3.60
C MET A 1 8.44 17.59 3.69
N SER A 2 7.74 17.45 2.57
CA SER A 2 6.35 16.98 2.60
C SER A 2 6.36 15.51 3.03
N GLU A 3 5.73 15.21 4.16
CA GLU A 3 5.50 13.83 4.58
C GLU A 3 4.67 13.12 3.50
N GLN A 4 5.19 12.00 3.00
CA GLN A 4 4.52 11.21 1.99
C GLN A 4 3.36 10.46 2.65
N LEU A 5 2.13 10.78 2.28
CA LEU A 5 0.93 10.18 2.87
C LEU A 5 0.43 9.03 2.00
N CYS A 6 -0.07 7.99 2.67
CA CYS A 6 -0.76 6.88 2.03
C CYS A 6 -2.09 7.37 1.47
N PRO A 7 -2.40 7.15 0.17
CA PRO A 7 -3.63 7.64 -0.43
C PRO A 7 -4.89 6.97 0.16
N LEU A 8 -4.75 5.80 0.80
CA LEU A 8 -5.87 5.06 1.38
C LEU A 8 -6.21 5.45 2.82
N CYS A 9 -5.21 5.75 3.66
CA CYS A 9 -5.41 5.97 5.09
C CYS A 9 -4.91 7.33 5.60
N GLN A 10 -4.28 8.14 4.72
CA GLN A 10 -3.74 9.46 5.03
C GLN A 10 -2.71 9.46 6.18
N GLN A 11 -2.10 8.29 6.45
CA GLN A 11 -0.97 8.14 7.37
C GLN A 11 0.35 8.12 6.60
N ASN A 12 1.47 8.30 7.29
CA ASN A 12 2.80 8.25 6.68
C ASN A 12 3.02 6.90 5.93
N ASN A 13 3.35 6.97 4.64
CA ASN A 13 3.63 5.78 3.83
C ASN A 13 5.10 5.32 3.91
N LEU A 14 5.96 6.09 4.58
CA LEU A 14 7.41 5.86 4.72
C LEU A 14 8.12 5.64 3.37
N CYS A 15 7.58 6.22 2.31
CA CYS A 15 8.20 6.20 0.99
C CYS A 15 9.46 7.06 1.00
N LYS A 16 10.56 6.45 0.54
CA LYS A 16 11.86 7.11 0.36
C LYS A 16 12.21 7.29 -1.13
N ALA A 17 11.27 7.07 -2.05
CA ALA A 17 11.52 7.26 -3.47
C ALA A 17 11.93 8.71 -3.76
N GLY A 18 12.97 8.89 -4.57
CA GLY A 18 13.51 10.21 -4.89
C GLY A 18 14.34 10.87 -3.78
N THR A 19 14.62 10.17 -2.67
CA THR A 19 15.56 10.64 -1.62
C THR A 19 16.91 9.92 -1.72
N ALA A 20 17.92 10.41 -0.97
CA ALA A 20 19.22 9.75 -0.86
C ALA A 20 19.13 8.31 -0.30
N GLU A 21 18.05 7.99 0.40
CA GLU A 21 17.79 6.69 1.02
C GLU A 21 16.79 5.85 0.22
N GLN A 22 16.55 6.17 -1.07
CA GLN A 22 15.61 5.42 -1.92
C GLN A 22 15.87 3.91 -1.96
N ASN A 23 17.15 3.51 -1.81
CA ASN A 23 17.57 2.11 -1.77
C ASN A 23 16.98 1.34 -0.57
N GLN A 24 16.50 2.07 0.44
CA GLN A 24 15.83 1.55 1.63
C GLN A 24 14.31 1.74 1.58
N CYS A 25 13.77 2.19 0.44
CA CYS A 25 12.34 2.38 0.28
C CYS A 25 11.64 1.02 0.26
N TRP A 26 10.88 0.72 1.31
CA TRP A 26 10.26 -0.59 1.49
C TRP A 26 9.30 -0.96 0.35
N CYS A 27 8.57 0.01 -0.21
CA CYS A 27 7.55 -0.25 -1.23
C CYS A 27 8.15 -0.76 -2.55
N MET A 28 9.40 -0.41 -2.87
CA MET A 28 10.07 -0.86 -4.10
C MET A 28 10.38 -2.35 -4.08
N ALA A 29 10.41 -2.99 -2.90
CA ALA A 29 10.63 -4.42 -2.74
C ALA A 29 9.31 -5.22 -2.62
N GLN A 30 8.14 -4.58 -2.76
CA GLN A 30 6.83 -5.22 -2.58
C GLN A 30 6.04 -5.26 -3.88
N GLN A 31 5.16 -6.25 -4.01
CA GLN A 31 4.16 -6.32 -5.07
C GLN A 31 2.81 -5.84 -4.54
N PHE A 32 2.18 -4.92 -5.27
CA PHE A 32 0.86 -4.41 -4.94
C PHE A 32 -0.18 -5.05 -5.86
N PRO A 33 -1.20 -5.74 -5.31
CA PRO A 33 -2.31 -6.27 -6.11
C PRO A 33 -3.04 -5.16 -6.88
N ALA A 34 -3.50 -5.45 -8.09
CA ALA A 34 -4.18 -4.47 -8.94
C ALA A 34 -5.48 -3.95 -8.28
N GLU A 35 -6.18 -4.80 -7.55
CA GLU A 35 -7.39 -4.49 -6.80
C GLU A 35 -7.13 -3.54 -5.64
N LEU A 36 -5.94 -3.60 -5.03
CA LEU A 36 -5.53 -2.65 -4.01
C LEU A 36 -5.17 -1.30 -4.64
N LEU A 37 -4.44 -1.30 -5.76
CA LEU A 37 -4.11 -0.08 -6.50
C LEU A 37 -5.37 0.66 -6.98
N ALA A 38 -6.38 -0.09 -7.42
CA ALA A 38 -7.66 0.48 -7.87
C ALA A 38 -8.45 1.18 -6.76
N GLN A 39 -8.17 0.89 -5.48
CA GLN A 39 -8.80 1.58 -4.35
C GLN A 39 -8.14 2.93 -4.02
N ALA A 40 -6.94 3.20 -4.53
CA ALA A 40 -6.21 4.43 -4.22
C ALA A 40 -6.78 5.61 -5.02
N PRO A 41 -7.23 6.70 -4.37
CA PRO A 41 -7.72 7.89 -5.07
C PRO A 41 -6.60 8.64 -5.82
N ASP A 42 -5.35 8.49 -5.38
CA ASP A 42 -4.15 8.99 -6.06
C ASP A 42 -3.18 7.84 -6.32
N GLN A 43 -2.79 7.68 -7.58
CA GLN A 43 -1.86 6.65 -8.03
C GLN A 43 -0.40 7.11 -8.05
N ASN A 44 -0.14 8.40 -7.78
CA ASN A 44 1.22 8.95 -7.71
C ASN A 44 1.86 8.79 -6.33
N SER A 45 1.08 8.35 -5.33
CA SER A 45 1.51 8.17 -3.95
C SER A 45 1.60 6.69 -3.58
N CYS A 46 2.64 6.29 -2.85
CA CYS A 46 2.79 4.91 -2.42
C CYS A 46 1.77 4.54 -1.32
N ILE A 47 1.24 3.33 -1.42
CA ILE A 47 0.39 2.72 -0.37
C ILE A 47 1.28 2.25 0.78
N CYS A 48 0.89 2.51 2.03
CA CYS A 48 1.66 2.10 3.21
C CYS A 48 1.62 0.58 3.47
N ARG A 49 2.60 0.08 4.23
CA ARG A 49 2.70 -1.33 4.62
C ARG A 49 1.44 -1.84 5.31
N ASP A 50 0.84 -1.02 6.16
CA ASP A 50 -0.32 -1.43 6.94
C ASP A 50 -1.55 -1.61 6.07
N CYS A 51 -1.74 -0.76 5.05
CA CYS A 51 -2.81 -0.94 4.07
C CYS A 51 -2.61 -2.19 3.21
N LEU A 52 -1.38 -2.46 2.77
CA LEU A 52 -1.05 -3.70 2.05
C LEU A 52 -1.32 -4.94 2.91
N ALA A 53 -0.91 -4.92 4.17
CA ALA A 53 -1.14 -6.02 5.11
C ALA A 53 -2.64 -6.24 5.41
N ARG A 54 -3.40 -5.17 5.64
CA ARG A 54 -4.86 -5.24 5.85
C ARG A 54 -5.57 -5.81 4.62
N PHE A 55 -5.19 -5.37 3.43
CA PHE A 55 -5.74 -5.91 2.19
C PHE A 55 -5.46 -7.41 2.08
N ALA A 56 -4.20 -7.83 2.30
CA ALA A 56 -3.84 -9.23 2.28
C ALA A 56 -4.68 -10.08 3.24
N GLN A 57 -4.86 -9.62 4.49
CA GLN A 57 -5.69 -10.29 5.50
C GLN A 57 -7.17 -10.39 5.10
N GLN A 58 -7.71 -9.33 4.47
CA GLN A 58 -9.08 -9.32 3.97
C GLN A 58 -9.22 -10.28 2.78
N THR A 59 -8.27 -10.32 1.85
CA THR A 59 -8.30 -11.25 0.71
C THR A 59 -8.20 -12.71 1.16
N THR A 60 -7.46 -13.03 2.23
CA THR A 60 -7.48 -14.38 2.81
C THR A 60 -8.80 -14.72 3.49
N ALA A 61 -9.47 -13.74 4.11
CA ALA A 61 -10.76 -13.94 4.78
C ALA A 61 -11.94 -14.03 3.80
N VAL A 62 -11.93 -13.25 2.70
CA VAL A 62 -13.00 -13.23 1.70
C VAL A 62 -12.99 -14.50 0.84
N GLN A 63 -11.84 -15.15 0.66
CA GLN A 63 -11.75 -16.45 -0.03
C GLN A 63 -12.32 -17.64 0.77
N GLN A 64 -12.72 -17.43 2.03
CA GLN A 64 -13.39 -18.47 2.85
C GLN A 64 -14.92 -18.36 2.87
N PHE A 65 -15.52 -17.28 2.38
CA PHE A 65 -16.97 -17.20 2.25
C PHE A 65 -17.40 -17.66 0.85
N LYS A 66 -17.50 -18.98 0.70
CA LYS A 66 -18.29 -19.61 -0.35
C LYS A 66 -19.73 -19.68 0.17
N PRO A 67 -20.68 -18.83 -0.28
CA PRO A 67 -22.07 -19.03 0.08
C PRO A 67 -22.52 -20.38 -0.51
N VAL A 68 -23.10 -21.23 0.34
CA VAL A 68 -23.80 -22.46 -0.06
C VAL A 68 -25.25 -22.13 -0.35
#